data_AF-A0A1H1PRD6-F1
#
_entry.id   AF-A0A1H1PRD6-F1
#
_cell.length_a   1.000
_cell.length_b   1.000
_cell.length_c   1.000
_cell.angle_alpha   90.00
_cell.angle_beta   90.00
_cell.angle_gamma   90.00
#
_symmetry.space_group_name_H-M   'P 1'
#
loop_
_entity.id
_entity.type
_entity.pdbx_description
1 polymer ?
#
loop_
_entity_poly.entity_id
_entity_poly.type
_entity_poly.pdbx_seq_one_letter_code
_entity_poly.pdbx_strand_id
1 'polypeptide(L)'
;MQLQESSQQMSIGSLMRQNLELLPQGSSKSPTKKAYKYPYMDSEAINTTIQNAKKFAEAYNKAQDEKSSGIQKINRELRLALKSDPHTTEQKVLFQEYKQQEKISGLEPMAYNQKVLEFNRAHGTHYFMRTYKKLKSEIAVTFAHLVFFYAAQIRSNNARKLNAGVTTAGTLPRLLTNSENIKRYKVEGVPQCPFQNDAILNHVHNLVEAGILIKYKSHGRNMGFSVAFNPEILEVKDQNFTKLQNANSQLVVKFKTGKPTYSDCNTRTGENDNENKGDAVGSPQIRNVTQKSVTTSATGNNYRVTKSEENPEPKASADTENLIKNSPEVEKKQEQVSPGREKNVPIHFSEELENRIQNTWTLSQELSQNVHVHHVPPMEKLEWEARNGILSQPVFSELIFQEFMKVISRLKRENQSAAGAFYRGFEELADKKLKNFSGRYYDKKTMLAEFKKWLWMVDHAERWGKKRDWQFLYINDYLDTQRRDAKEVGFWYLEKQFKANEKKKETRKKNRLEKQQKHQARKKKIKLDRVDKFGYRSVKPGTNEKSLSDYEKARAAVRKYLYGKIPFEELHRYCRHNLNKTIVDGLKNLIDAEAANLNKYNA
;
A
#
# COMPACT_ATOMS: atom_id res chain seq x y z
N MET A 1 -46.94 -13.56 75.96
CA MET A 1 -47.05 -13.52 74.49
C MET A 1 -46.49 -12.19 74.00
N GLN A 2 -45.21 -12.16 73.60
CA GLN A 2 -44.58 -11.07 72.84
C GLN A 2 -43.23 -11.63 72.35
N LEU A 3 -42.95 -11.52 71.05
CA LEU A 3 -41.71 -11.96 70.43
C LEU A 3 -41.00 -10.72 69.87
N GLN A 4 -39.69 -10.63 70.09
CA GLN A 4 -38.85 -9.58 69.51
C GLN A 4 -38.34 -10.05 68.14
N GLU A 5 -38.60 -9.28 67.08
CA GLU A 5 -38.05 -9.55 65.75
C GLU A 5 -36.61 -8.99 65.65
N SER A 6 -35.63 -9.88 65.52
CA SER A 6 -34.22 -9.53 65.37
C SER A 6 -33.84 -9.34 63.90
N SER A 7 -33.95 -8.10 63.41
CA SER A 7 -33.57 -7.75 62.04
C SER A 7 -32.05 -7.74 61.83
N GLN A 8 -31.51 -8.86 61.33
CA GLN A 8 -30.07 -9.00 61.05
C GLN A 8 -29.62 -8.08 59.89
N GLN A 9 -28.94 -6.99 60.23
CA GLN A 9 -28.24 -6.16 59.24
C GLN A 9 -27.01 -6.90 58.67
N MET A 10 -27.21 -7.57 57.53
CA MET A 10 -26.11 -8.17 56.75
C MET A 10 -25.18 -7.09 56.22
N SER A 11 -24.05 -6.89 56.91
CA SER A 11 -22.98 -5.98 56.50
C SER A 11 -22.56 -6.20 55.03
N ILE A 12 -22.19 -5.11 54.34
CA ILE A 12 -21.65 -5.13 52.98
C ILE A 12 -20.45 -6.12 52.86
N GLY A 13 -19.69 -6.32 53.94
CA GLY A 13 -18.61 -7.33 53.99
C GLY A 13 -19.08 -8.78 53.89
N SER A 14 -20.29 -9.10 54.36
CA SER A 14 -20.91 -10.43 54.27
C SER A 14 -21.33 -10.73 52.82
N LEU A 15 -22.06 -9.79 52.21
CA LEU A 15 -22.46 -9.85 50.79
C LEU A 15 -21.27 -9.96 49.83
N MET A 16 -20.11 -9.40 50.18
CA MET A 16 -18.88 -9.55 49.40
C MET A 16 -18.34 -10.99 49.42
N ARG A 17 -18.31 -11.65 50.60
CA ARG A 17 -17.73 -13.01 50.73
C ARG A 17 -18.53 -14.07 49.98
N GLN A 18 -19.86 -14.08 50.11
CA GLN A 18 -20.72 -15.06 49.42
C GLN A 18 -20.62 -15.00 47.89
N ASN A 19 -20.20 -13.86 47.31
CA ASN A 19 -20.01 -13.71 45.86
C ASN A 19 -18.58 -13.98 45.38
N LEU A 20 -17.65 -14.35 46.28
CA LEU A 20 -16.23 -14.57 45.99
C LEU A 20 -15.84 -16.05 45.90
N GLU A 21 -16.56 -16.94 46.60
CA GLU A 21 -16.21 -18.37 46.71
C GLU A 21 -16.88 -19.26 45.63
N LEU A 22 -17.88 -18.75 44.90
CA LEU A 22 -18.55 -19.47 43.81
C LEU A 22 -17.81 -19.37 42.47
N LEU A 23 -16.57 -19.87 42.45
CA LEU A 23 -15.85 -20.19 41.22
C LEU A 23 -15.71 -21.71 41.05
N PRO A 24 -16.48 -22.37 40.18
CA PRO A 24 -16.06 -23.66 39.66
C PRO A 24 -14.73 -23.45 38.92
N GLN A 25 -13.64 -23.98 39.46
CA GLN A 25 -12.37 -24.03 38.74
C GLN A 25 -12.58 -24.87 37.49
N GLY A 26 -12.65 -24.21 36.33
CA GLY A 26 -12.97 -24.84 35.06
C GLY A 26 -11.91 -25.90 34.72
N SER A 27 -12.20 -27.17 35.02
CA SER A 27 -11.24 -28.25 34.92
C SER A 27 -10.77 -28.37 33.47
N SER A 28 -9.56 -27.91 33.19
CA SER A 28 -9.00 -27.76 31.85
C SER A 28 -8.51 -29.11 31.29
N LYS A 29 -9.46 -30.06 31.16
CA LYS A 29 -9.29 -31.29 30.39
C LYS A 29 -8.95 -30.89 28.96
N SER A 30 -7.65 -30.84 28.64
CA SER A 30 -7.17 -30.38 27.35
C SER A 30 -7.76 -31.28 26.26
N PRO A 31 -8.57 -30.75 25.32
CA PRO A 31 -9.35 -31.58 24.42
C PRO A 31 -8.43 -32.47 23.59
N THR A 32 -8.74 -33.77 23.55
CA THR A 32 -7.95 -34.78 22.84
C THR A 32 -7.87 -34.39 21.36
N LYS A 33 -6.64 -34.27 20.86
CA LYS A 33 -6.35 -33.75 19.52
C LYS A 33 -6.80 -34.77 18.45
N LYS A 34 -8.07 -34.71 18.04
CA LYS A 34 -8.57 -35.43 16.86
C LYS A 34 -7.65 -35.12 15.67
N ALA A 35 -7.11 -36.16 15.05
CA ALA A 35 -6.26 -36.07 13.88
C ALA A 35 -7.10 -36.28 12.62
N TYR A 36 -6.86 -35.47 11.59
CA TYR A 36 -7.62 -35.47 10.34
C TYR A 36 -6.69 -35.62 9.14
N LYS A 37 -7.12 -36.42 8.16
CA LYS A 37 -6.39 -36.67 6.90
C LYS A 37 -6.70 -35.60 5.87
N TYR A 38 -7.97 -35.46 5.49
CA TYR A 38 -8.52 -34.49 4.56
C TYR A 38 -9.80 -33.87 5.17
N PRO A 39 -9.66 -33.09 6.26
CA PRO A 39 -10.79 -32.47 6.95
C PRO A 39 -11.60 -31.59 6.01
N TYR A 40 -12.93 -31.56 6.12
CA TYR A 40 -13.78 -30.69 5.34
C TYR A 40 -15.01 -30.22 6.14
N MET A 41 -15.63 -29.15 5.66
CA MET A 41 -16.82 -28.56 6.26
C MET A 41 -17.88 -28.36 5.17
N ASP A 42 -19.00 -29.07 5.32
CA ASP A 42 -20.21 -28.88 4.53
C ASP A 42 -21.03 -27.69 5.04
N SER A 43 -22.02 -27.25 4.27
CA SER A 43 -23.02 -26.27 4.69
C SER A 43 -23.68 -26.64 6.02
N GLU A 44 -23.92 -27.93 6.24
CA GLU A 44 -24.41 -28.49 7.53
C GLU A 44 -23.44 -28.18 8.67
N ALA A 45 -22.20 -28.65 8.60
CA ALA A 45 -21.19 -28.49 9.65
C ALA A 45 -20.85 -27.02 9.94
N ILE A 46 -20.92 -26.16 8.92
CA ILE A 46 -20.83 -24.70 9.08
C ILE A 46 -22.03 -24.17 9.89
N ASN A 47 -23.25 -24.58 9.55
CA ASN A 47 -24.46 -24.19 10.28
C ASN A 47 -24.47 -24.71 11.73
N THR A 48 -24.10 -25.97 11.99
CA THR A 48 -23.97 -26.52 13.34
C THR A 48 -22.91 -25.75 14.14
N THR A 49 -21.74 -25.47 13.55
CA THR A 49 -20.68 -24.67 14.20
C THR A 49 -21.19 -23.29 14.61
N ILE A 50 -22.00 -22.64 13.76
CA ILE A 50 -22.61 -21.34 14.07
C ILE A 50 -23.69 -21.46 15.15
N GLN A 51 -24.50 -22.53 15.17
CA GLN A 51 -25.49 -22.78 16.23
C GLN A 51 -24.83 -23.09 17.57
N ASN A 52 -23.77 -23.89 17.59
CA ASN A 52 -22.99 -24.20 18.80
C ASN A 52 -22.37 -22.92 19.37
N ALA A 53 -21.83 -22.04 18.52
CA ALA A 53 -21.28 -20.75 18.93
C ALA A 53 -22.35 -19.81 19.53
N LYS A 54 -23.59 -19.83 19.02
CA LYS A 54 -24.72 -19.09 19.62
C LYS A 54 -25.06 -19.61 21.02
N LYS A 55 -25.27 -20.93 21.18
CA LYS A 55 -25.53 -21.57 22.48
C LYS A 55 -24.43 -21.24 23.50
N PHE A 56 -23.17 -21.29 23.08
CA PHE A 56 -22.01 -20.94 23.91
C PHE A 56 -22.01 -19.44 24.29
N ALA A 57 -22.31 -18.55 23.34
CA ALA A 57 -22.41 -17.11 23.58
C ALA A 57 -23.58 -16.74 24.52
N GLU A 58 -24.71 -17.45 24.44
CA GLU A 58 -25.86 -17.29 25.34
C GLU A 58 -25.51 -17.72 26.78
N ALA A 59 -24.87 -18.89 26.94
CA ALA A 59 -24.38 -19.35 28.24
C ALA A 59 -23.34 -18.40 28.85
N TYR A 60 -22.39 -17.92 28.04
CA TYR A 60 -21.42 -16.91 28.45
C TYR A 60 -22.11 -15.61 28.89
N ASN A 61 -23.06 -15.10 28.10
CA ASN A 61 -23.78 -13.87 28.42
C ASN A 61 -24.56 -13.99 29.74
N LYS A 62 -25.22 -15.13 29.99
CA LYS A 62 -25.92 -15.39 31.26
C LYS A 62 -24.95 -15.33 32.45
N ALA A 63 -23.79 -15.98 32.35
CA ALA A 63 -22.77 -15.94 33.40
C ALA A 63 -22.20 -14.53 33.64
N GLN A 64 -22.11 -13.68 32.60
CA GLN A 64 -21.71 -12.29 32.76
C GLN A 64 -22.82 -11.38 33.32
N ASP A 65 -24.10 -11.71 33.10
CA ASP A 65 -25.24 -11.07 33.78
C ASP A 65 -25.25 -11.38 35.28
N GLU A 66 -25.13 -12.66 35.63
CA GLU A 66 -25.07 -13.14 37.01
C GLU A 66 -23.95 -12.40 37.79
N LYS A 67 -22.73 -12.39 37.24
CA LYS A 67 -21.59 -11.63 37.79
C LYS A 67 -21.81 -10.11 37.83
N SER A 68 -22.52 -9.54 36.86
CA SER A 68 -22.78 -8.10 36.82
C SER A 68 -23.90 -7.66 37.74
N SER A 69 -24.80 -8.55 38.15
CA SER A 69 -25.98 -8.22 38.96
C SER A 69 -25.62 -7.59 40.32
N GLY A 70 -24.64 -8.15 41.04
CA GLY A 70 -24.13 -7.59 42.30
C GLY A 70 -23.46 -6.23 42.09
N ILE A 71 -22.64 -6.10 41.04
CA ILE A 71 -21.97 -4.84 40.68
C ILE A 71 -23.00 -3.75 40.34
N GLN A 72 -24.11 -4.10 39.68
CA GLN A 72 -25.19 -3.17 39.34
C GLN A 72 -25.95 -2.69 40.59
N LYS A 73 -26.16 -3.54 41.60
CA LYS A 73 -26.73 -3.13 42.91
C LYS A 73 -25.84 -2.10 43.60
N ILE A 74 -24.55 -2.41 43.77
CA ILE A 74 -23.60 -1.50 44.43
C ILE A 74 -23.43 -0.20 43.61
N ASN A 75 -23.38 -0.26 42.27
CA ASN A 75 -23.35 0.93 41.44
C ASN A 75 -24.63 1.77 41.50
N ARG A 76 -25.79 1.19 41.86
CA ARG A 76 -27.03 1.93 42.12
C ARG A 76 -26.93 2.66 43.47
N GLU A 77 -26.40 2.02 44.51
CA GLU A 77 -26.14 2.61 45.82
C GLU A 77 -25.12 3.76 45.72
N LEU A 78 -23.96 3.53 45.08
CA LEU A 78 -22.96 4.57 44.80
C LEU A 78 -23.53 5.75 43.99
N ARG A 79 -24.55 5.52 43.14
CA ARG A 79 -25.22 6.58 42.38
C ARG A 79 -26.23 7.37 43.21
N LEU A 80 -26.74 6.81 44.31
CA LEU A 80 -27.53 7.55 45.29
C LEU A 80 -26.60 8.37 46.19
N ALA A 81 -25.50 7.79 46.68
CA ALA A 81 -24.48 8.51 47.44
C ALA A 81 -23.85 9.67 46.62
N LEU A 82 -23.58 9.47 45.33
CA LEU A 82 -23.10 10.56 44.44
C LEU A 82 -24.11 11.71 44.24
N LYS A 83 -25.38 11.56 44.63
CA LYS A 83 -26.39 12.63 44.59
C LYS A 83 -26.46 13.44 45.89
N SER A 84 -26.15 12.85 47.05
CA SER A 84 -25.95 13.60 48.29
C SER A 84 -24.56 14.26 48.29
N ASP A 85 -23.54 13.51 47.91
CA ASP A 85 -22.13 13.84 48.10
C ASP A 85 -21.38 13.87 46.75
N PRO A 86 -21.46 14.99 45.99
CA PRO A 86 -20.78 15.13 44.71
C PRO A 86 -19.27 15.29 44.89
N HIS A 87 -18.47 14.52 44.12
CA HIS A 87 -17.00 14.55 44.26
C HIS A 87 -16.41 15.95 44.07
N THR A 88 -15.46 16.33 44.92
CA THR A 88 -14.73 17.60 44.81
C THR A 88 -13.81 17.61 43.59
N THR A 89 -13.31 18.80 43.21
CA THR A 89 -12.34 18.94 42.10
C THR A 89 -11.04 18.18 42.40
N GLU A 90 -10.57 18.22 43.64
CA GLU A 90 -9.37 17.53 44.12
C GLU A 90 -9.52 16.01 44.02
N GLN A 91 -10.64 15.45 44.52
CA GLN A 91 -10.95 14.02 44.39
C GLN A 91 -10.99 13.56 42.92
N LYS A 92 -11.42 14.43 41.99
CA LYS A 92 -11.43 14.17 40.54
C LYS A 92 -10.04 14.21 39.90
N VAL A 93 -9.10 14.98 40.46
CA VAL A 93 -7.69 14.98 40.03
C VAL A 93 -6.96 13.75 40.57
N LEU A 94 -7.06 13.50 41.89
CA LEU A 94 -6.45 12.33 42.55
C LEU A 94 -6.86 11.00 41.89
N PHE A 95 -8.14 10.84 41.54
CA PHE A 95 -8.59 9.62 40.84
C PHE A 95 -8.05 9.52 39.40
N GLN A 96 -7.80 10.64 38.71
CA GLN A 96 -7.16 10.64 37.39
C GLN A 96 -5.67 10.31 37.46
N GLU A 97 -4.97 10.76 38.50
CA GLU A 97 -3.56 10.43 38.76
C GLU A 97 -3.42 8.95 39.14
N TYR A 98 -4.19 8.47 40.12
CA TYR A 98 -4.26 7.06 40.51
C TYR A 98 -4.53 6.14 39.30
N LYS A 99 -5.49 6.52 38.45
CA LYS A 99 -5.84 5.79 37.23
C LYS A 99 -4.70 5.72 36.19
N GLN A 100 -3.79 6.68 36.19
CA GLN A 100 -2.60 6.70 35.34
C GLN A 100 -1.44 5.92 35.96
N GLN A 101 -1.16 6.12 37.24
CA GLN A 101 -0.10 5.44 38.01
C GLN A 101 -0.32 3.93 38.03
N GLU A 102 -1.47 3.49 38.54
CA GLU A 102 -1.84 2.08 38.69
C GLU A 102 -2.36 1.44 37.38
N LYS A 103 -2.41 2.21 36.29
CA LYS A 103 -2.83 1.80 34.93
C LYS A 103 -4.15 1.02 34.88
N ILE A 104 -5.04 1.26 35.85
CA ILE A 104 -6.27 0.48 36.08
C ILE A 104 -7.20 0.46 34.86
N SER A 105 -7.07 1.44 33.96
CA SER A 105 -7.82 1.53 32.71
C SER A 105 -7.77 0.23 31.88
N GLY A 106 -6.63 -0.47 31.86
CA GLY A 106 -6.42 -1.72 31.11
C GLY A 106 -6.66 -3.02 31.88
N LEU A 107 -7.08 -2.96 33.15
CA LEU A 107 -7.31 -4.17 33.97
C LEU A 107 -8.64 -4.87 33.65
N GLU A 108 -8.63 -6.19 33.85
CA GLU A 108 -9.82 -7.05 34.02
C GLU A 108 -10.87 -6.39 34.93
N PRO A 109 -12.19 -6.53 34.64
CA PRO A 109 -13.23 -5.87 35.44
C PRO A 109 -13.14 -6.19 36.94
N MET A 110 -12.78 -7.41 37.32
CA MET A 110 -12.61 -7.81 38.71
C MET A 110 -11.49 -7.01 39.42
N ALA A 111 -10.30 -6.96 38.82
CA ALA A 111 -9.15 -6.25 39.38
C ALA A 111 -9.32 -4.72 39.36
N TYR A 112 -10.01 -4.18 38.34
CA TYR A 112 -10.42 -2.77 38.34
C TYR A 112 -11.39 -2.48 39.49
N ASN A 113 -12.40 -3.34 39.70
CA ASN A 113 -13.42 -3.12 40.72
C ASN A 113 -12.83 -3.15 42.13
N GLN A 114 -11.91 -4.08 42.40
CA GLN A 114 -11.18 -4.12 43.66
C GLN A 114 -10.42 -2.80 43.92
N LYS A 115 -9.57 -2.35 42.98
CA LYS A 115 -8.78 -1.12 43.14
C LYS A 115 -9.65 0.14 43.28
N VAL A 116 -10.77 0.23 42.55
CA VAL A 116 -11.73 1.34 42.69
C VAL A 116 -12.44 1.29 44.04
N LEU A 117 -12.73 0.11 44.58
CA LEU A 117 -13.36 -0.05 45.88
C LEU A 117 -12.39 0.23 47.05
N GLU A 118 -11.11 -0.10 46.88
CA GLU A 118 -10.02 0.31 47.78
C GLU A 118 -9.84 1.83 47.77
N PHE A 119 -9.77 2.46 46.60
CA PHE A 119 -9.70 3.93 46.45
C PHE A 119 -10.92 4.63 47.07
N ASN A 120 -12.13 4.14 46.79
CA ASN A 120 -13.37 4.68 47.35
C ASN A 120 -13.39 4.63 48.89
N ARG A 121 -12.88 3.55 49.49
CA ARG A 121 -12.72 3.43 50.95
C ARG A 121 -11.67 4.40 51.51
N ALA A 122 -10.54 4.56 50.83
CA ALA A 122 -9.43 5.40 51.30
C ALA A 122 -9.73 6.90 51.24
N HIS A 123 -10.49 7.35 50.23
CA HIS A 123 -10.72 8.78 49.97
C HIS A 123 -12.17 9.23 50.18
N GLY A 124 -13.05 8.36 50.68
CA GLY A 124 -14.48 8.65 50.87
C GLY A 124 -15.23 8.89 49.56
N THR A 125 -14.75 8.38 48.42
CA THR A 125 -15.31 8.66 47.10
C THR A 125 -16.31 7.59 46.64
N HIS A 126 -17.05 7.91 45.57
CA HIS A 126 -18.14 7.08 45.03
C HIS A 126 -17.96 6.80 43.53
N TYR A 127 -16.75 6.40 43.10
CA TYR A 127 -16.48 6.05 41.71
C TYR A 127 -17.08 4.69 41.34
N PHE A 128 -17.70 4.63 40.15
CA PHE A 128 -18.40 3.44 39.70
C PHE A 128 -17.47 2.29 39.28
N MET A 129 -17.88 1.08 39.65
CA MET A 129 -17.28 -0.18 39.22
C MET A 129 -17.69 -0.53 37.78
N ARG A 130 -16.85 -1.30 37.09
CA ARG A 130 -17.14 -1.88 35.76
C ARG A 130 -18.01 -3.13 35.90
N THR A 131 -19.13 -3.16 35.20
CA THR A 131 -19.84 -4.42 34.89
C THR A 131 -19.05 -5.22 33.85
N TYR A 132 -19.27 -6.53 33.79
CA TYR A 132 -18.68 -7.38 32.74
C TYR A 132 -19.32 -7.10 31.38
N LYS A 133 -18.58 -7.36 30.29
CA LYS A 133 -19.07 -7.17 28.92
C LYS A 133 -19.84 -8.42 28.46
N LYS A 134 -20.99 -8.22 27.82
CA LYS A 134 -21.68 -9.27 27.05
C LYS A 134 -21.15 -9.32 25.62
N LEU A 135 -21.20 -10.50 25.01
CA LEU A 135 -21.15 -10.64 23.55
C LEU A 135 -22.43 -10.06 22.95
N LYS A 136 -22.27 -9.13 22.00
CA LYS A 136 -23.40 -8.59 21.23
C LYS A 136 -23.75 -9.45 20.00
N SER A 137 -24.93 -9.24 19.42
CA SER A 137 -25.40 -9.97 18.23
C SER A 137 -24.58 -9.68 16.96
N GLU A 138 -24.01 -8.48 16.79
CA GLU A 138 -23.13 -8.12 15.66
C GLU A 138 -21.90 -9.05 15.56
N ILE A 139 -21.46 -9.60 16.70
CA ILE A 139 -20.31 -10.51 16.80
C ILE A 139 -20.63 -11.85 16.13
N ALA A 140 -21.88 -12.34 16.21
CA ALA A 140 -22.28 -13.61 15.58
C ALA A 140 -22.19 -13.56 14.05
N VAL A 141 -22.51 -12.41 13.44
CA VAL A 141 -22.32 -12.18 11.99
C VAL A 141 -20.83 -12.25 11.63
N THR A 142 -19.97 -11.68 12.49
CA THR A 142 -18.51 -11.73 12.28
C THR A 142 -17.96 -13.15 12.47
N PHE A 143 -18.47 -13.91 13.44
CA PHE A 143 -18.11 -15.31 13.65
C PHE A 143 -18.47 -16.19 12.44
N ALA A 144 -19.67 -16.05 11.87
CA ALA A 144 -20.07 -16.78 10.66
C ALA A 144 -19.09 -16.55 9.50
N HIS A 145 -18.67 -15.30 9.28
CA HIS A 145 -17.63 -14.97 8.29
C HIS A 145 -16.29 -15.68 8.58
N LEU A 146 -15.84 -15.72 9.83
CA LEU A 146 -14.61 -16.43 10.20
C LEU A 146 -14.71 -17.93 9.89
N VAL A 147 -15.88 -18.56 10.11
CA VAL A 147 -16.12 -19.97 9.76
C VAL A 147 -16.08 -20.19 8.24
N PHE A 148 -16.69 -19.32 7.43
CA PHE A 148 -16.60 -19.41 5.96
C PHE A 148 -15.16 -19.27 5.44
N PHE A 149 -14.40 -18.29 5.96
CA PHE A 149 -12.97 -18.12 5.64
C PHE A 149 -12.15 -19.36 6.04
N TYR A 150 -12.48 -19.99 7.18
CA TYR A 150 -11.81 -21.18 7.66
C TYR A 150 -12.10 -22.43 6.82
N ALA A 151 -13.36 -22.65 6.42
CA ALA A 151 -13.74 -23.71 5.49
C ALA A 151 -13.03 -23.56 4.13
N ALA A 152 -12.92 -22.33 3.62
CA ALA A 152 -12.16 -22.03 2.40
C ALA A 152 -10.65 -22.31 2.55
N GLN A 153 -10.05 -21.96 3.70
CA GLN A 153 -8.65 -22.25 4.00
C GLN A 153 -8.39 -23.76 4.10
N ILE A 154 -9.28 -24.51 4.76
CA ILE A 154 -9.24 -25.99 4.82
C ILE A 154 -9.27 -26.57 3.40
N ARG A 155 -10.22 -26.15 2.56
CA ARG A 155 -10.35 -26.62 1.17
C ARG A 155 -9.09 -26.35 0.34
N SER A 156 -8.47 -25.16 0.50
CA SER A 156 -7.19 -24.84 -0.16
C SER A 156 -6.03 -25.71 0.36
N ASN A 157 -5.97 -25.99 1.65
CA ASN A 157 -4.94 -26.84 2.24
C ASN A 157 -5.07 -28.31 1.80
N ASN A 158 -6.29 -28.85 1.67
CA ASN A 158 -6.50 -30.20 1.15
C ASN A 158 -6.07 -30.30 -0.31
N ALA A 159 -6.42 -29.32 -1.16
CA ALA A 159 -5.96 -29.28 -2.55
C ALA A 159 -4.41 -29.26 -2.64
N ARG A 160 -3.72 -28.53 -1.75
CA ARG A 160 -2.26 -28.55 -1.66
C ARG A 160 -1.72 -29.92 -1.23
N LYS A 161 -2.31 -30.57 -0.21
CA LYS A 161 -1.92 -31.93 0.22
C LYS A 161 -2.07 -32.94 -0.92
N LEU A 162 -3.23 -32.94 -1.59
CA LEU A 162 -3.56 -33.86 -2.69
C LEU A 162 -2.57 -33.69 -3.85
N ASN A 163 -2.33 -32.45 -4.30
CA ASN A 163 -1.36 -32.14 -5.36
C ASN A 163 0.09 -32.51 -5.00
N ALA A 164 0.41 -32.66 -3.71
CA ALA A 164 1.72 -33.08 -3.21
C ALA A 164 1.77 -34.56 -2.79
N GLY A 165 0.70 -35.34 -2.97
CA GLY A 165 0.60 -36.74 -2.52
C GLY A 165 0.61 -36.95 -1.00
N VAL A 166 0.51 -35.88 -0.20
CA VAL A 166 0.72 -35.92 1.25
C VAL A 166 -0.52 -36.45 1.97
N THR A 167 -0.53 -37.76 2.22
CA THR A 167 -1.63 -38.50 2.86
C THR A 167 -1.57 -38.55 4.40
N THR A 168 -0.66 -37.82 5.04
CA THR A 168 -0.49 -37.83 6.50
C THR A 168 -1.66 -37.17 7.23
N ALA A 169 -2.15 -37.82 8.29
CA ALA A 169 -3.10 -37.24 9.23
C ALA A 169 -2.40 -36.23 10.16
N GLY A 170 -3.12 -35.20 10.59
CA GLY A 170 -2.56 -34.16 11.46
C GLY A 170 -3.63 -33.32 12.16
N THR A 171 -3.20 -32.38 12.99
CA THR A 171 -4.11 -31.45 13.66
C THR A 171 -4.68 -30.42 12.68
N LEU A 172 -5.91 -29.97 12.92
CA LEU A 172 -6.52 -28.88 12.18
C LEU A 172 -5.65 -27.61 12.16
N PRO A 173 -5.58 -26.86 11.03
CA PRO A 173 -4.82 -25.63 10.94
C PRO A 173 -5.45 -24.51 11.80
N ARG A 174 -4.68 -23.46 12.10
CA ARG A 174 -5.27 -22.19 12.58
C ARG A 174 -5.86 -21.43 11.40
N LEU A 175 -6.96 -20.73 11.62
CA LEU A 175 -7.45 -19.71 10.69
C LEU A 175 -6.39 -18.60 10.59
N LEU A 176 -5.99 -18.25 9.38
CA LEU A 176 -5.07 -17.17 9.05
C LEU A 176 -5.83 -16.11 8.24
N THR A 177 -6.16 -14.98 8.85
CA THR A 177 -6.96 -13.94 8.18
C THR A 177 -6.69 -12.53 8.72
N ASN A 178 -7.22 -11.53 8.02
CA ASN A 178 -7.08 -10.11 8.31
C ASN A 178 -8.46 -9.48 8.29
N SER A 179 -8.73 -8.51 9.16
CA SER A 179 -10.02 -7.78 9.17
C SER A 179 -10.29 -7.09 7.83
N GLU A 180 -9.25 -6.65 7.13
CA GLU A 180 -9.37 -6.12 5.77
C GLU A 180 -9.81 -7.17 4.74
N ASN A 181 -9.41 -8.44 4.87
CA ASN A 181 -9.88 -9.51 3.98
C ASN A 181 -11.38 -9.80 4.22
N ILE A 182 -11.79 -9.82 5.49
CA ILE A 182 -13.19 -10.03 5.89
C ILE A 182 -14.07 -8.88 5.37
N LYS A 183 -13.62 -7.62 5.51
CA LYS A 183 -14.34 -6.44 4.98
C LYS A 183 -14.38 -6.39 3.45
N ARG A 184 -13.33 -6.87 2.76
CA ARG A 184 -13.28 -6.94 1.29
C ARG A 184 -14.10 -8.10 0.71
N TYR A 185 -14.59 -9.02 1.54
CA TYR A 185 -15.35 -10.18 1.07
C TYR A 185 -16.70 -9.78 0.46
N LYS A 186 -16.91 -10.23 -0.77
CA LYS A 186 -18.09 -9.93 -1.60
C LYS A 186 -18.59 -11.21 -2.26
N VAL A 187 -19.91 -11.35 -2.31
CA VAL A 187 -20.61 -12.32 -3.16
C VAL A 187 -21.41 -11.47 -4.15
N GLU A 188 -21.33 -11.78 -5.46
CA GLU A 188 -22.02 -11.05 -6.53
C GLU A 188 -21.81 -9.51 -6.47
N GLY A 189 -20.63 -9.09 -6.02
CA GLY A 189 -20.27 -7.68 -5.82
C GLY A 189 -20.79 -7.04 -4.52
N VAL A 190 -21.76 -7.66 -3.83
CA VAL A 190 -22.34 -7.17 -2.57
C VAL A 190 -21.41 -7.49 -1.38
N PRO A 191 -20.98 -6.49 -0.58
CA PRO A 191 -20.13 -6.71 0.59
C PRO A 191 -20.90 -7.45 1.68
N GLN A 192 -20.35 -8.55 2.17
CA GLN A 192 -21.05 -9.43 3.12
C GLN A 192 -20.89 -9.00 4.59
N CYS A 193 -19.77 -8.34 4.91
CA CYS A 193 -19.49 -7.82 6.24
C CYS A 193 -19.67 -6.29 6.26
N PRO A 194 -20.66 -5.73 6.99
CA PRO A 194 -20.92 -4.29 7.04
C PRO A 194 -19.96 -3.52 7.98
N PHE A 195 -19.10 -4.22 8.72
CA PHE A 195 -18.31 -3.64 9.80
C PHE A 195 -16.97 -3.03 9.32
N GLN A 196 -16.48 -2.03 10.06
CA GLN A 196 -15.14 -1.46 9.86
C GLN A 196 -14.05 -2.39 10.41
N ASN A 197 -12.81 -2.27 9.91
CA ASN A 197 -11.69 -3.14 10.28
C ASN A 197 -11.49 -3.24 11.81
N ASP A 198 -11.58 -2.12 12.52
CA ASP A 198 -11.36 -2.05 13.96
C ASP A 198 -12.51 -2.68 14.75
N ALA A 199 -13.75 -2.58 14.25
CA ALA A 199 -14.90 -3.29 14.81
C ALA A 199 -14.75 -4.81 14.62
N ILE A 200 -14.30 -5.27 13.44
CA ILE A 200 -14.01 -6.69 13.18
C ILE A 200 -12.91 -7.21 14.14
N LEU A 201 -11.86 -6.43 14.38
CA LEU A 201 -10.81 -6.79 15.34
C LEU A 201 -11.36 -6.84 16.78
N ASN A 202 -12.16 -5.86 17.20
CA ASN A 202 -12.80 -5.86 18.52
C ASN A 202 -13.76 -7.06 18.68
N HIS A 203 -14.49 -7.44 17.63
CA HIS A 203 -15.33 -8.66 17.64
C HIS A 203 -14.48 -9.93 17.80
N VAL A 204 -13.33 -10.02 17.13
CA VAL A 204 -12.38 -11.14 17.30
C VAL A 204 -11.80 -11.17 18.72
N HIS A 205 -11.43 -10.02 19.30
CA HIS A 205 -10.95 -9.95 20.68
C HIS A 205 -12.03 -10.39 21.67
N ASN A 206 -13.27 -9.90 21.54
CA ASN A 206 -14.39 -10.33 22.37
C ASN A 206 -14.67 -11.86 22.25
N LEU A 207 -14.53 -12.44 21.05
CA LEU A 207 -14.65 -13.89 20.82
C LEU A 207 -13.51 -14.71 21.48
N VAL A 208 -12.34 -14.09 21.70
CA VAL A 208 -11.22 -14.68 22.44
C VAL A 208 -11.40 -14.51 23.95
N GLU A 209 -11.87 -13.33 24.42
CA GLU A 209 -12.29 -13.09 25.81
C GLU A 209 -13.38 -14.10 26.24
N ALA A 210 -14.27 -14.48 25.34
CA ALA A 210 -15.31 -15.47 25.56
C ALA A 210 -14.91 -16.94 25.30
N GLY A 211 -13.65 -17.22 24.95
CA GLY A 211 -13.15 -18.60 24.74
C GLY A 211 -13.69 -19.33 23.50
N ILE A 212 -14.53 -18.70 22.68
CA ILE A 212 -15.04 -19.24 21.41
C ILE A 212 -13.89 -19.39 20.39
N LEU A 213 -12.93 -18.46 20.43
CA LEU A 213 -11.65 -18.51 19.73
C LEU A 213 -10.50 -18.66 20.74
N ILE A 214 -9.49 -19.46 20.41
CA ILE A 214 -8.38 -19.81 21.30
C ILE A 214 -7.04 -19.59 20.58
N LYS A 215 -5.98 -19.31 21.35
CA LYS A 215 -4.58 -19.19 20.88
C LYS A 215 -4.39 -18.12 19.81
N TYR A 216 -5.02 -16.96 20.03
CA TYR A 216 -4.82 -15.74 19.24
C TYR A 216 -3.34 -15.37 19.17
N LYS A 217 -2.85 -15.06 17.97
CA LYS A 217 -1.57 -14.36 17.74
C LYS A 217 -1.77 -13.28 16.68
N SER A 218 -1.27 -12.07 16.94
CA SER A 218 -1.12 -11.04 15.92
C SER A 218 0.16 -11.29 15.12
N HIS A 219 0.09 -11.09 13.79
CA HIS A 219 1.22 -11.22 12.86
C HIS A 219 1.48 -9.89 12.11
N GLY A 220 1.00 -8.78 12.69
CA GLY A 220 1.18 -7.45 12.13
C GLY A 220 0.29 -7.15 10.92
N ARG A 221 0.42 -5.92 10.41
CA ARG A 221 -0.55 -5.28 9.48
C ARG A 221 -0.84 -6.06 8.20
N ASN A 222 0.14 -6.79 7.66
CA ASN A 222 0.02 -7.45 6.36
C ASN A 222 -0.56 -8.86 6.46
N MET A 223 -0.26 -9.59 7.55
CA MET A 223 -0.76 -10.95 7.79
C MET A 223 -2.07 -10.98 8.58
N GLY A 224 -2.35 -9.97 9.41
CA GLY A 224 -3.50 -9.96 10.30
C GLY A 224 -3.26 -10.79 11.56
N PHE A 225 -4.14 -11.75 11.83
CA PHE A 225 -4.13 -12.58 13.03
C PHE A 225 -4.29 -14.08 12.72
N SER A 226 -3.80 -14.92 13.62
CA SER A 226 -4.08 -16.37 13.62
C SER A 226 -4.87 -16.77 14.85
N VAL A 227 -5.96 -17.53 14.67
CA VAL A 227 -6.80 -18.07 15.74
C VAL A 227 -7.11 -19.55 15.49
N ALA A 228 -7.33 -20.30 16.56
CA ALA A 228 -8.03 -21.59 16.50
C ALA A 228 -9.48 -21.39 16.98
N PHE A 229 -10.40 -22.20 16.49
CA PHE A 229 -11.74 -22.32 17.08
C PHE A 229 -11.69 -23.25 18.31
N ASN A 230 -12.63 -23.09 19.25
CA ASN A 230 -12.84 -24.11 20.28
C ASN A 230 -13.29 -25.44 19.62
N PRO A 231 -12.60 -26.57 19.83
CA PRO A 231 -12.99 -27.87 19.27
C PRO A 231 -14.33 -28.43 19.82
N GLU A 232 -14.88 -27.85 20.88
CA GLU A 232 -16.25 -28.15 21.37
C GLU A 232 -17.33 -27.48 20.51
N ILE A 233 -16.99 -26.37 19.85
CA ILE A 233 -17.90 -25.58 19.01
C ILE A 233 -17.80 -26.02 17.54
N LEU A 234 -16.59 -26.33 17.08
CA LEU A 234 -16.26 -26.60 15.68
C LEU A 234 -16.59 -28.03 15.25
N GLU A 235 -17.52 -28.19 14.31
CA GLU A 235 -17.77 -29.46 13.62
C GLU A 235 -16.91 -29.59 12.35
N VAL A 236 -16.24 -30.72 12.17
CA VAL A 236 -15.42 -31.03 10.96
C VAL A 236 -15.57 -32.52 10.62
N LYS A 237 -15.92 -32.81 9.36
CA LYS A 237 -15.96 -34.16 8.78
C LYS A 237 -14.59 -34.50 8.15
N ASP A 238 -14.28 -35.77 7.90
CA ASP A 238 -13.04 -36.20 7.23
C ASP A 238 -13.35 -37.11 6.04
N GLN A 239 -12.62 -36.97 4.93
CA GLN A 239 -12.80 -37.84 3.77
C GLN A 239 -12.09 -39.18 3.99
N ASN A 240 -12.79 -40.09 4.68
CA ASN A 240 -12.46 -41.51 4.70
C ASN A 240 -12.67 -42.11 3.30
N PHE A 241 -11.61 -42.10 2.50
CA PHE A 241 -11.53 -42.94 1.30
C PHE A 241 -11.53 -44.42 1.72
N THR A 242 -12.71 -45.03 1.74
CA THR A 242 -12.87 -46.49 1.76
C THR A 242 -12.11 -47.06 0.57
N LYS A 243 -11.29 -48.10 0.79
CA LYS A 243 -10.45 -48.67 -0.27
C LYS A 243 -11.32 -49.27 -1.37
N LEU A 244 -11.30 -48.68 -2.57
CA LEU A 244 -11.47 -49.46 -3.79
C LEU A 244 -10.14 -50.16 -4.07
N GLN A 245 -10.19 -51.50 -4.09
CA GLN A 245 -9.01 -52.33 -4.35
C GLN A 245 -8.81 -52.52 -5.85
N ASN A 246 -7.55 -52.41 -6.28
CA ASN A 246 -6.96 -53.13 -7.41
C ASN A 246 -7.54 -52.85 -8.82
N ALA A 247 -6.80 -53.05 -9.91
CA ALA A 247 -5.36 -52.99 -10.12
C ALA A 247 -5.13 -52.81 -11.64
N ASN A 248 -4.00 -52.21 -12.02
CA ASN A 248 -3.06 -52.85 -12.96
C ASN A 248 -1.82 -51.97 -13.24
N SER A 249 -0.68 -52.66 -13.28
CA SER A 249 0.60 -52.30 -13.90
C SER A 249 0.77 -50.92 -14.57
N GLN A 250 1.72 -50.14 -14.04
CA GLN A 250 2.73 -49.50 -14.87
C GLN A 250 4.08 -49.46 -14.11
N LEU A 251 5.18 -49.54 -14.86
CA LEU A 251 6.52 -49.87 -14.35
C LEU A 251 7.47 -48.67 -14.40
N VAL A 252 8.35 -48.57 -13.38
CA VAL A 252 9.74 -48.05 -13.45
C VAL A 252 9.90 -46.58 -13.92
N VAL A 253 10.47 -45.68 -13.12
CA VAL A 253 11.94 -45.53 -13.00
C VAL A 253 12.41 -45.49 -11.54
N LYS A 254 13.46 -46.27 -11.24
CA LYS A 254 14.23 -46.15 -9.98
C LYS A 254 15.25 -45.02 -10.11
N PHE A 255 15.03 -43.89 -9.44
CA PHE A 255 16.12 -42.93 -9.17
C PHE A 255 16.95 -43.42 -7.99
N LYS A 256 18.28 -43.45 -8.15
CA LYS A 256 19.21 -43.78 -7.06
C LYS A 256 19.27 -42.61 -6.07
N THR A 257 18.92 -42.85 -4.82
CA THR A 257 19.16 -41.90 -3.74
C THR A 257 20.66 -41.80 -3.45
N GLY A 258 21.28 -40.68 -3.85
CA GLY A 258 22.49 -40.22 -3.19
C GLY A 258 22.18 -39.97 -1.71
N LYS A 259 23.08 -40.39 -0.80
CA LYS A 259 22.85 -40.26 0.64
C LYS A 259 22.79 -38.77 1.01
N PRO A 260 21.69 -38.26 1.61
CA PRO A 260 21.76 -36.99 2.31
C PRO A 260 22.61 -37.18 3.56
N THR A 261 23.75 -36.50 3.63
CA THR A 261 24.57 -36.43 4.84
C THR A 261 23.90 -35.50 5.85
N TYR A 262 22.92 -36.04 6.57
CA TYR A 262 22.44 -35.43 7.81
C TYR A 262 23.57 -35.44 8.84
N SER A 263 24.14 -34.28 9.13
CA SER A 263 24.90 -34.05 10.35
C SER A 263 23.94 -33.53 11.41
N ASP A 264 23.11 -34.43 11.95
CA ASP A 264 22.33 -34.17 13.15
C ASP A 264 23.28 -34.13 14.36
N CYS A 265 23.75 -32.94 14.72
CA CYS A 265 24.47 -32.70 15.97
C CYS A 265 23.67 -31.75 16.88
N ASN A 266 23.37 -32.27 18.06
CA ASN A 266 22.27 -31.86 18.91
C ASN A 266 22.49 -30.54 19.67
N THR A 267 21.41 -30.08 20.29
CA THR A 267 21.33 -29.01 21.28
C THR A 267 22.48 -28.93 22.31
N ARG A 268 23.12 -27.76 22.40
CA ARG A 268 23.46 -27.01 23.62
C ARG A 268 23.92 -27.84 24.87
N THR A 269 25.22 -28.14 24.93
CA THR A 269 26.12 -28.05 26.12
C THR A 269 27.54 -28.38 25.66
N GLY A 270 28.61 -27.71 26.10
CA GLY A 270 28.67 -26.48 26.87
C GLY A 270 30.05 -26.27 27.51
N GLU A 271 30.80 -25.26 27.06
CA GLU A 271 32.09 -24.87 27.61
C GLU A 271 32.19 -23.34 27.63
N ASN A 272 32.11 -22.75 28.82
CA ASN A 272 32.83 -21.52 29.10
C ASN A 272 34.27 -21.93 29.42
N ASP A 273 35.25 -21.38 28.73
CA ASP A 273 36.51 -20.91 29.32
C ASP A 273 37.41 -20.28 28.25
N ASN A 274 37.13 -19.00 27.92
CA ASN A 274 38.11 -17.97 27.53
C ASN A 274 37.44 -16.67 27.02
N GLU A 275 36.68 -15.96 27.86
CA GLU A 275 36.53 -14.49 27.69
C GLU A 275 36.16 -13.72 28.97
N ASN A 276 36.56 -14.24 30.14
CA ASN A 276 36.29 -13.59 31.43
C ASN A 276 37.35 -12.54 31.77
N LYS A 277 37.43 -11.46 30.98
CA LYS A 277 38.21 -10.25 31.27
C LYS A 277 37.49 -8.98 30.77
N GLY A 278 36.94 -8.20 31.70
CA GLY A 278 36.56 -6.80 31.45
C GLY A 278 35.09 -6.43 31.60
N ASP A 279 34.45 -6.81 32.71
CA ASP A 279 33.21 -6.14 33.14
C ASP A 279 33.48 -4.63 33.37
N ALA A 280 32.74 -3.78 32.64
CA ALA A 280 32.82 -2.32 32.78
C ALA A 280 31.44 -1.67 32.54
N VAL A 281 30.54 -1.96 33.49
CA VAL A 281 29.19 -1.39 33.72
C VAL A 281 28.98 0.00 33.11
N GLY A 282 27.96 0.16 32.25
CA GLY A 282 27.60 1.46 31.67
C GLY A 282 26.18 1.51 31.08
N SER A 283 25.21 2.02 31.84
CA SER A 283 23.81 2.18 31.42
C SER A 283 23.64 3.20 30.27
N PRO A 284 22.63 3.05 29.38
CA PRO A 284 22.50 3.83 28.14
C PRO A 284 21.91 5.25 28.34
N GLN A 285 22.57 6.10 29.12
CA GLN A 285 22.28 7.53 29.29
C GLN A 285 23.58 8.36 29.30
N ILE A 286 23.50 9.63 28.90
CA ILE A 286 24.62 10.60 28.83
C ILE A 286 25.71 10.27 27.79
N ARG A 287 25.44 10.51 26.49
CA ARG A 287 26.45 10.95 25.51
C ARG A 287 25.89 12.01 24.55
N ASN A 288 25.59 13.19 25.11
CA ASN A 288 25.25 14.41 24.37
C ASN A 288 26.21 15.54 24.82
N VAL A 289 27.52 15.36 24.62
CA VAL A 289 28.53 16.41 24.89
C VAL A 289 29.54 16.52 23.75
N THR A 290 29.37 17.60 23.00
CA THR A 290 30.34 18.41 22.25
C THR A 290 31.84 18.07 22.39
N GLN A 291 32.44 17.60 21.29
CA GLN A 291 33.83 17.91 20.90
C GLN A 291 33.77 18.27 19.40
N LYS A 292 33.91 19.53 18.96
CA LYS A 292 35.05 20.47 19.04
C LYS A 292 36.33 19.96 18.36
N SER A 293 36.32 20.04 17.03
CA SER A 293 37.37 20.62 16.18
C SER A 293 38.84 20.33 16.53
N VAL A 294 39.50 19.55 15.68
CA VAL A 294 40.91 19.78 15.29
C VAL A 294 40.94 19.94 13.77
N THR A 295 41.58 21.01 13.29
CA THR A 295 41.72 21.32 11.87
C THR A 295 43.13 21.03 11.39
N THR A 296 43.27 20.37 10.24
CA THR A 296 44.47 20.47 9.40
C THR A 296 44.06 20.99 8.02
N SER A 297 44.83 21.93 7.50
CA SER A 297 44.46 22.76 6.35
C SER A 297 45.33 22.48 5.12
N ALA A 298 44.71 22.22 3.98
CA ALA A 298 45.37 22.25 2.68
C ALA A 298 44.41 22.74 1.58
N THR A 299 44.71 23.93 1.05
CA THR A 299 44.61 24.39 -0.35
C THR A 299 43.56 23.73 -1.29
N GLY A 300 42.58 24.43 -1.85
CA GLY A 300 42.22 25.86 -1.71
C GLY A 300 41.20 26.34 -2.76
N ASN A 301 40.90 27.64 -2.75
CA ASN A 301 40.55 28.56 -3.87
C ASN A 301 39.93 27.98 -5.19
N ASN A 302 38.86 28.55 -5.79
CA ASN A 302 38.15 29.79 -5.47
C ASN A 302 36.81 29.99 -6.24
N TYR A 303 36.10 31.07 -5.88
CA TYR A 303 35.04 31.80 -6.60
C TYR A 303 33.61 31.24 -6.82
N ARG A 304 32.69 32.15 -6.46
CA ARG A 304 31.22 32.13 -6.55
C ARG A 304 30.80 33.06 -7.68
N VAL A 305 29.90 32.63 -8.57
CA VAL A 305 29.11 33.53 -9.44
C VAL A 305 27.65 33.04 -9.52
N THR A 306 26.71 33.99 -9.55
CA THR A 306 25.27 33.77 -9.75
C THR A 306 24.76 34.63 -10.90
N LYS A 307 24.11 34.00 -11.89
CA LYS A 307 23.14 34.52 -12.88
C LYS A 307 22.58 33.28 -13.60
N SER A 308 21.29 33.03 -13.84
CA SER A 308 20.13 33.84 -14.26
C SER A 308 20.14 34.23 -15.74
N GLU A 309 19.27 33.54 -16.49
CA GLU A 309 18.61 33.93 -17.75
C GLU A 309 19.48 34.35 -18.95
N GLU A 310 19.41 33.56 -20.03
CA GLU A 310 18.90 34.06 -21.31
C GLU A 310 18.33 32.93 -22.19
N ASN A 311 17.79 33.25 -23.38
CA ASN A 311 16.69 32.51 -24.02
C ASN A 311 17.06 31.62 -25.22
N PRO A 312 16.17 30.68 -25.62
CA PRO A 312 16.34 29.77 -26.77
C PRO A 312 15.72 30.32 -28.06
N GLU A 313 16.02 29.67 -29.21
CA GLU A 313 15.32 29.55 -30.52
C GLU A 313 16.38 29.15 -31.59
N PRO A 314 16.06 28.74 -32.84
CA PRO A 314 14.75 28.74 -33.52
C PRO A 314 14.24 27.35 -33.95
N LYS A 315 13.26 27.33 -34.87
CA LYS A 315 12.37 26.20 -35.18
C LYS A 315 12.41 25.79 -36.66
N ALA A 316 12.15 24.50 -36.90
CA ALA A 316 11.47 23.97 -38.10
C ALA A 316 10.94 22.56 -37.77
N SER A 317 9.87 22.02 -38.36
CA SER A 317 8.61 22.57 -38.89
C SER A 317 7.64 21.38 -39.01
N ALA A 318 6.32 21.60 -38.94
CA ALA A 318 5.34 20.50 -38.94
C ALA A 318 4.72 20.27 -40.33
N ASP A 319 4.38 19.01 -40.65
CA ASP A 319 2.99 18.57 -40.88
C ASP A 319 2.92 17.25 -41.67
N THR A 320 2.15 16.27 -41.15
CA THR A 320 1.08 15.53 -41.86
C THR A 320 0.48 14.46 -40.95
N GLU A 321 -0.84 14.24 -41.02
CA GLU A 321 -1.56 13.21 -40.26
C GLU A 321 -2.75 12.70 -41.09
N ASN A 322 -2.90 11.37 -41.21
CA ASN A 322 -4.05 10.60 -41.74
C ASN A 322 -4.42 10.72 -43.24
N LEU A 323 -4.50 9.57 -43.95
CA LEU A 323 -5.78 9.00 -44.45
C LEU A 323 -5.61 7.69 -45.28
N ILE A 324 -6.69 6.88 -45.34
CA ILE A 324 -6.95 5.70 -46.24
C ILE A 324 -6.03 4.47 -45.97
N LYS A 325 -6.45 3.19 -45.81
CA LYS A 325 -7.59 2.29 -46.15
C LYS A 325 -7.42 1.39 -47.41
N ASN A 326 -7.33 0.08 -47.13
CA ASN A 326 -7.76 -1.09 -47.94
C ASN A 326 -7.02 -1.48 -49.25
N SER A 327 -6.34 -2.65 -49.21
CA SER A 327 -6.39 -3.81 -50.16
C SER A 327 -6.19 -3.67 -51.69
N PRO A 328 -5.89 -4.77 -52.44
CA PRO A 328 -5.25 -6.07 -52.12
C PRO A 328 -4.14 -6.48 -53.13
N GLU A 329 -3.69 -7.75 -53.07
CA GLU A 329 -3.02 -8.56 -54.14
C GLU A 329 -1.65 -8.07 -54.68
N VAL A 330 -0.79 -8.85 -55.36
CA VAL A 330 -0.33 -10.26 -55.41
C VAL A 330 0.37 -10.42 -56.76
N GLU A 331 1.66 -10.78 -56.77
CA GLU A 331 2.43 -11.57 -57.78
C GLU A 331 3.95 -11.39 -57.45
N LYS A 332 4.82 -12.39 -57.24
CA LYS A 332 5.17 -13.68 -57.91
C LYS A 332 6.26 -13.57 -58.99
N LYS A 333 7.51 -13.86 -58.56
CA LYS A 333 8.64 -14.57 -59.23
C LYS A 333 9.89 -14.36 -58.34
N GLN A 334 10.71 -15.34 -57.91
CA GLN A 334 11.45 -16.42 -58.60
C GLN A 334 12.41 -15.82 -59.65
N GLU A 335 13.74 -16.02 -59.64
CA GLU A 335 14.64 -16.89 -58.83
C GLU A 335 16.13 -16.44 -59.12
N GLN A 336 17.30 -16.99 -58.71
CA GLN A 336 17.79 -18.26 -58.13
C GLN A 336 19.03 -18.10 -57.20
N VAL A 337 19.24 -19.10 -56.32
CA VAL A 337 20.49 -19.80 -55.91
C VAL A 337 21.79 -19.04 -55.51
N SER A 338 22.40 -19.52 -54.40
CA SER A 338 23.81 -19.33 -53.93
C SER A 338 24.20 -17.99 -53.25
N PRO A 339 25.16 -18.01 -52.29
CA PRO A 339 24.96 -18.65 -50.98
C PRO A 339 25.33 -17.72 -49.80
N GLY A 340 24.97 -18.11 -48.58
CA GLY A 340 25.64 -17.61 -47.37
C GLY A 340 25.39 -16.14 -46.99
N ARG A 341 24.12 -15.74 -46.83
CA ARG A 341 23.79 -14.70 -45.83
C ARG A 341 22.84 -15.26 -44.80
N GLU A 342 23.23 -15.11 -43.55
CA GLU A 342 22.45 -15.53 -42.39
C GLU A 342 21.10 -14.81 -42.40
N LYS A 343 20.01 -15.55 -42.19
CA LYS A 343 18.74 -14.93 -41.82
C LYS A 343 19.00 -14.18 -40.51
N ASN A 344 18.58 -12.92 -40.42
CA ASN A 344 18.60 -12.17 -39.16
C ASN A 344 17.84 -12.97 -38.08
N VAL A 345 18.58 -13.70 -37.26
CA VAL A 345 18.06 -14.38 -36.08
C VAL A 345 17.52 -13.27 -35.17
N PRO A 346 16.28 -13.35 -34.66
CA PRO A 346 15.80 -12.38 -33.68
C PRO A 346 16.75 -12.40 -32.48
N ILE A 347 17.53 -11.33 -32.29
CA ILE A 347 18.60 -11.27 -31.28
C ILE A 347 17.97 -11.63 -29.93
N HIS A 348 18.36 -12.80 -29.41
CA HIS A 348 17.67 -13.41 -28.29
C HIS A 348 18.20 -12.79 -26.99
N PHE A 349 17.74 -11.56 -26.70
CA PHE A 349 18.19 -10.77 -25.54
C PHE A 349 18.09 -11.55 -24.22
N SER A 350 17.18 -12.52 -24.13
CA SER A 350 17.11 -13.52 -23.06
C SER A 350 18.49 -14.10 -22.72
N GLU A 351 19.24 -14.62 -23.70
CA GLU A 351 20.53 -15.28 -23.50
C GLU A 351 21.64 -14.30 -23.11
N GLU A 352 21.68 -13.09 -23.68
CA GLU A 352 22.64 -12.06 -23.25
C GLU A 352 22.36 -11.60 -21.81
N LEU A 353 21.08 -11.60 -21.40
CA LEU A 353 20.67 -11.26 -20.04
C LEU A 353 20.93 -12.40 -19.05
N GLU A 354 20.80 -13.66 -19.46
CA GLU A 354 21.12 -14.84 -18.65
C GLU A 354 22.63 -14.98 -18.44
N ASN A 355 23.44 -14.79 -19.49
CA ASN A 355 24.91 -14.77 -19.42
C ASN A 355 25.50 -13.60 -18.59
N ARG A 356 24.68 -12.62 -18.15
CA ARG A 356 25.07 -11.56 -17.20
C ARG A 356 24.89 -11.94 -15.73
N ILE A 357 24.26 -13.09 -15.45
CA ILE A 357 24.04 -13.60 -14.10
C ILE A 357 25.34 -14.30 -13.64
N GLN A 358 25.97 -13.74 -12.62
CA GLN A 358 27.19 -14.25 -12.01
C GLN A 358 26.85 -15.10 -10.78
N ASN A 359 27.83 -15.78 -10.18
CA ASN A 359 27.63 -16.38 -8.86
C ASN A 359 27.51 -15.28 -7.79
N THR A 360 26.53 -15.39 -6.89
CA THR A 360 26.27 -14.39 -5.83
C THR A 360 27.48 -14.08 -4.95
N TRP A 361 28.36 -15.06 -4.69
CA TRP A 361 29.56 -14.85 -3.89
C TRP A 361 30.65 -14.10 -4.68
N THR A 362 30.92 -14.48 -5.94
CA THR A 362 31.93 -13.79 -6.76
C THR A 362 31.51 -12.35 -7.04
N LEU A 363 30.22 -12.11 -7.34
CA LEU A 363 29.66 -10.77 -7.42
C LEU A 363 29.83 -10.01 -6.10
N SER A 364 29.56 -10.63 -4.94
CA SER A 364 29.75 -9.99 -3.63
C SER A 364 31.21 -9.59 -3.37
N GLN A 365 32.19 -10.33 -3.90
CA GLN A 365 33.61 -9.96 -3.87
C GLN A 365 33.88 -8.76 -4.78
N GLU A 366 33.46 -8.79 -6.05
CA GLU A 366 33.59 -7.65 -7.00
C GLU A 366 32.95 -6.35 -6.46
N LEU A 367 31.80 -6.45 -5.80
CA LEU A 367 31.11 -5.33 -5.17
C LEU A 367 31.89 -4.75 -3.98
N SER A 368 32.51 -5.60 -3.16
CA SER A 368 33.39 -5.15 -2.06
C SER A 368 34.66 -4.46 -2.57
N GLN A 369 35.13 -4.83 -3.75
CA GLN A 369 36.27 -4.23 -4.46
C GLN A 369 35.90 -2.96 -5.27
N ASN A 370 34.67 -2.44 -5.15
CA ASN A 370 34.17 -1.26 -5.86
C ASN A 370 34.16 -1.36 -7.40
N VAL A 371 34.24 -2.56 -7.99
CA VAL A 371 34.30 -2.76 -9.46
C VAL A 371 33.08 -2.14 -10.18
N HIS A 372 31.90 -2.21 -9.57
CA HIS A 372 30.63 -1.82 -10.17
C HIS A 372 30.16 -0.39 -9.83
N VAL A 373 31.02 0.48 -9.27
CA VAL A 373 30.64 1.85 -8.83
C VAL A 373 30.06 2.72 -9.96
N HIS A 374 30.43 2.46 -11.22
CA HIS A 374 29.91 3.18 -12.39
C HIS A 374 28.90 2.37 -13.22
N HIS A 375 28.34 1.29 -12.67
CA HIS A 375 27.42 0.40 -13.39
C HIS A 375 26.11 1.09 -13.81
N VAL A 376 25.69 0.83 -15.05
CA VAL A 376 24.42 1.29 -15.62
C VAL A 376 23.64 0.06 -16.12
N PRO A 377 22.45 -0.24 -15.55
CA PRO A 377 21.70 -1.44 -15.92
C PRO A 377 21.10 -1.33 -17.33
N PRO A 378 21.01 -2.43 -18.10
CA PRO A 378 20.58 -2.44 -19.49
C PRO A 378 19.05 -2.30 -19.64
N MET A 379 18.54 -1.11 -19.29
CA MET A 379 17.11 -0.86 -19.10
C MET A 379 16.23 -1.21 -20.30
N GLU A 380 16.70 -0.96 -21.53
CA GLU A 380 15.95 -1.26 -22.75
C GLU A 380 15.80 -2.77 -22.97
N LYS A 381 16.86 -3.54 -22.74
CA LYS A 381 16.85 -5.00 -22.83
C LYS A 381 15.96 -5.60 -21.75
N LEU A 382 16.02 -5.08 -20.51
CA LEU A 382 15.12 -5.45 -19.42
C LEU A 382 13.65 -5.09 -19.70
N GLU A 383 13.38 -3.97 -20.39
CA GLU A 383 12.03 -3.60 -20.82
C GLU A 383 11.48 -4.47 -21.93
N TRP A 384 12.32 -4.92 -22.87
CA TRP A 384 11.94 -5.91 -23.87
C TRP A 384 11.67 -7.26 -23.21
N GLU A 385 12.59 -7.73 -22.36
CA GLU A 385 12.50 -9.00 -21.64
C GLU A 385 11.23 -9.10 -20.77
N ALA A 386 10.87 -8.02 -20.07
CA ALA A 386 9.66 -7.97 -19.26
C ALA A 386 8.35 -7.92 -20.07
N ARG A 387 8.40 -7.67 -21.38
CA ARG A 387 7.23 -7.62 -22.28
C ARG A 387 7.08 -8.87 -23.13
N ASN A 388 8.19 -9.32 -23.72
CA ASN A 388 8.25 -10.28 -24.82
C ASN A 388 9.21 -11.46 -24.56
N GLY A 389 10.08 -11.36 -23.56
CA GLY A 389 11.22 -12.25 -23.40
C GLY A 389 10.92 -13.55 -22.67
N ILE A 390 11.86 -14.50 -22.80
CA ILE A 390 11.62 -15.93 -22.56
C ILE A 390 12.16 -16.42 -21.20
N LEU A 391 12.94 -15.61 -20.47
CA LEU A 391 13.50 -16.01 -19.16
C LEU A 391 12.42 -16.43 -18.16
N SER A 392 12.75 -17.38 -17.28
CA SER A 392 11.85 -17.75 -16.18
C SER A 392 11.71 -16.60 -15.16
N GLN A 393 10.59 -16.55 -14.44
CA GLN A 393 10.39 -15.53 -13.39
C GLN A 393 11.46 -15.57 -12.28
N PRO A 394 11.95 -16.73 -11.79
CA PRO A 394 13.08 -16.80 -10.86
C PRO A 394 14.35 -16.15 -11.42
N VAL A 395 14.78 -16.57 -12.62
CA VAL A 395 16.02 -16.09 -13.28
C VAL A 395 15.95 -14.57 -13.54
N PHE A 396 14.81 -14.07 -14.00
CA PHE A 396 14.59 -12.64 -14.18
C PHE A 396 14.60 -11.85 -12.84
N SER A 397 14.18 -12.47 -11.73
CA SER A 397 14.28 -11.84 -10.40
C SER A 397 15.73 -11.77 -9.91
N GLU A 398 16.51 -12.83 -10.12
CA GLU A 398 17.92 -12.90 -9.75
C GLU A 398 18.74 -11.88 -10.53
N LEU A 399 18.54 -11.80 -11.84
CA LEU A 399 19.09 -10.75 -12.70
C LEU A 399 18.79 -9.34 -12.15
N ILE A 400 17.53 -9.06 -11.79
CA ILE A 400 17.14 -7.77 -11.20
C ILE A 400 17.84 -7.51 -9.86
N PHE A 401 18.01 -8.52 -9.01
CA PHE A 401 18.73 -8.36 -7.74
C PHE A 401 20.23 -8.12 -7.95
N GLN A 402 20.89 -8.85 -8.86
CA GLN A 402 22.30 -8.64 -9.17
C GLN A 402 22.54 -7.25 -9.78
N GLU A 403 21.72 -6.84 -10.74
CA GLU A 403 21.78 -5.49 -11.34
C GLU A 403 21.48 -4.38 -10.32
N PHE A 404 20.57 -4.61 -9.37
CA PHE A 404 20.34 -3.68 -8.27
C PHE A 404 21.54 -3.57 -7.31
N MET A 405 22.19 -4.69 -6.98
CA MET A 405 23.34 -4.73 -6.08
C MET A 405 24.58 -4.08 -6.70
N LYS A 406 24.80 -4.26 -8.01
CA LYS A 406 25.77 -3.49 -8.80
C LYS A 406 25.51 -1.99 -8.66
N VAL A 407 24.28 -1.53 -8.88
CA VAL A 407 23.94 -0.09 -8.76
C VAL A 407 24.06 0.45 -7.33
N ILE A 408 23.64 -0.27 -6.28
CA ILE A 408 23.69 0.27 -4.91
C ILE A 408 25.12 0.37 -4.35
N SER A 409 26.07 -0.42 -4.87
CA SER A 409 27.49 -0.35 -4.48
C SER A 409 28.09 1.06 -4.60
N ARG A 410 27.60 1.87 -5.56
CA ARG A 410 28.05 3.25 -5.78
C ARG A 410 27.82 4.18 -4.59
N LEU A 411 26.90 3.85 -3.68
CA LEU A 411 26.70 4.57 -2.40
C LEU A 411 27.84 4.34 -1.39
N LYS A 412 28.77 3.42 -1.67
CA LYS A 412 29.80 2.94 -0.73
C LYS A 412 31.25 3.14 -1.19
N ARG A 413 31.47 3.95 -2.22
CA ARG A 413 32.80 4.26 -2.78
C ARG A 413 33.88 4.53 -1.71
N GLU A 414 33.55 5.34 -0.70
CA GLU A 414 34.45 5.74 0.40
C GLU A 414 34.39 4.84 1.64
N ASN A 415 33.40 3.93 1.73
CA ASN A 415 33.06 3.20 2.96
C ASN A 415 32.64 1.76 2.62
N GLN A 416 33.62 1.02 2.12
CA GLN A 416 33.49 -0.35 1.64
C GLN A 416 32.78 -1.25 2.66
N SER A 417 31.92 -2.13 2.16
CA SER A 417 31.30 -3.20 2.94
C SER A 417 31.96 -4.52 2.52
N ALA A 418 32.32 -5.36 3.49
CA ALA A 418 32.92 -6.67 3.18
C ALA A 418 31.98 -7.54 2.32
N ALA A 419 32.52 -8.48 1.54
CA ALA A 419 31.74 -9.35 0.66
C ALA A 419 30.57 -10.06 1.40
N GLY A 420 30.79 -10.52 2.64
CA GLY A 420 29.74 -11.12 3.47
C GLY A 420 28.57 -10.18 3.82
N ALA A 421 28.77 -8.86 3.84
CA ALA A 421 27.72 -7.87 4.04
C ALA A 421 26.87 -7.67 2.76
N PHE A 422 27.50 -7.70 1.59
CA PHE A 422 26.77 -7.73 0.31
C PHE A 422 25.99 -9.04 0.16
N TYR A 423 26.59 -10.19 0.47
CA TYR A 423 25.96 -11.50 0.40
C TYR A 423 24.71 -11.61 1.30
N ARG A 424 24.81 -11.25 2.58
CA ARG A 424 23.65 -11.20 3.50
C ARG A 424 22.55 -10.24 3.03
N GLY A 425 22.95 -9.10 2.45
CA GLY A 425 22.01 -8.15 1.83
C GLY A 425 21.29 -8.74 0.61
N PHE A 426 21.96 -9.56 -0.19
CA PHE A 426 21.38 -10.27 -1.32
C PHE A 426 20.38 -11.34 -0.85
N GLU A 427 20.73 -12.17 0.13
CA GLU A 427 19.83 -13.20 0.69
C GLU A 427 18.56 -12.57 1.26
N GLU A 428 18.69 -11.50 2.07
CA GLU A 428 17.52 -10.80 2.61
C GLU A 428 16.61 -10.21 1.51
N LEU A 429 17.20 -9.64 0.46
CA LEU A 429 16.45 -9.16 -0.70
C LEU A 429 15.73 -10.29 -1.42
N ALA A 430 16.44 -11.38 -1.73
CA ALA A 430 15.94 -12.52 -2.49
C ALA A 430 14.77 -13.21 -1.77
N ASP A 431 14.77 -13.28 -0.44
CA ASP A 431 13.66 -13.87 0.33
C ASP A 431 12.50 -12.92 0.59
N LYS A 432 12.74 -11.63 0.82
CA LYS A 432 11.71 -10.68 1.27
C LYS A 432 11.16 -9.77 0.18
N LYS A 433 11.67 -9.85 -1.06
CA LYS A 433 11.25 -9.03 -2.21
C LYS A 433 11.05 -9.88 -3.48
N LEU A 434 10.38 -9.31 -4.48
CA LEU A 434 9.98 -9.90 -5.78
C LEU A 434 9.15 -11.20 -5.73
N LYS A 435 9.04 -11.86 -4.58
CA LYS A 435 8.10 -12.92 -4.24
C LYS A 435 6.81 -12.32 -3.64
N ASN A 436 5.67 -12.91 -3.95
CA ASN A 436 4.38 -12.63 -3.32
C ASN A 436 4.20 -13.49 -2.05
N PHE A 437 3.10 -13.27 -1.31
CA PHE A 437 2.81 -13.96 -0.04
C PHE A 437 2.77 -15.50 -0.13
N SER A 438 2.53 -16.06 -1.32
CA SER A 438 2.55 -17.52 -1.56
C SER A 438 3.93 -18.06 -1.94
N GLY A 439 5.00 -17.26 -1.79
CA GLY A 439 6.37 -17.61 -2.20
C GLY A 439 6.61 -17.61 -3.72
N ARG A 440 5.58 -17.34 -4.53
CA ARG A 440 5.68 -17.26 -5.99
C ARG A 440 6.19 -15.89 -6.41
N TYR A 441 7.02 -15.84 -7.43
CA TYR A 441 7.48 -14.61 -8.05
C TYR A 441 6.33 -13.76 -8.63
N TYR A 442 6.51 -12.43 -8.68
CA TYR A 442 5.62 -11.53 -9.41
C TYR A 442 5.84 -11.59 -10.93
N ASP A 443 4.92 -11.05 -11.73
CA ASP A 443 5.13 -10.89 -13.17
C ASP A 443 6.33 -10.00 -13.48
N LYS A 444 7.08 -10.30 -14.56
CA LYS A 444 8.27 -9.53 -14.97
C LYS A 444 8.02 -8.01 -15.03
N LYS A 445 6.86 -7.60 -15.55
CA LYS A 445 6.42 -6.18 -15.64
C LYS A 445 6.35 -5.52 -14.26
N THR A 446 5.88 -6.24 -13.26
CA THR A 446 5.76 -5.79 -11.86
C THR A 446 7.13 -5.76 -11.18
N MET A 447 7.99 -6.77 -11.42
CA MET A 447 9.37 -6.73 -10.93
C MET A 447 10.15 -5.53 -11.48
N LEU A 448 10.03 -5.28 -12.79
CA LEU A 448 10.72 -4.17 -13.45
C LEU A 448 10.22 -2.80 -12.96
N ALA A 449 8.94 -2.68 -12.59
CA ALA A 449 8.39 -1.49 -11.96
C ALA A 449 8.98 -1.24 -10.56
N GLU A 450 9.12 -2.29 -9.73
CA GLU A 450 9.81 -2.21 -8.45
C GLU A 450 11.31 -1.90 -8.62
N PHE A 451 12.00 -2.52 -9.58
CA PHE A 451 13.40 -2.21 -9.90
C PHE A 451 13.60 -0.73 -10.27
N LYS A 452 12.76 -0.18 -11.16
CA LYS A 452 12.79 1.26 -11.53
C LYS A 452 12.54 2.18 -10.34
N LYS A 453 11.68 1.77 -9.39
CA LYS A 453 11.47 2.47 -8.12
C LYS A 453 12.73 2.41 -7.23
N TRP A 454 13.40 1.26 -7.14
CA TRP A 454 14.61 1.10 -6.34
C TRP A 454 15.78 1.90 -6.91
N LEU A 455 15.97 1.92 -8.24
CA LEU A 455 16.95 2.78 -8.90
C LEU A 455 16.73 4.26 -8.56
N TRP A 456 15.48 4.76 -8.62
CA TRP A 456 15.17 6.12 -8.18
C TRP A 456 15.48 6.36 -6.70
N MET A 457 15.27 5.36 -5.84
CA MET A 457 15.63 5.45 -4.42
C MET A 457 17.15 5.56 -4.23
N VAL A 458 17.97 4.83 -5.00
CA VAL A 458 19.44 4.99 -4.98
C VAL A 458 19.85 6.37 -5.51
N ASP A 459 19.28 6.83 -6.63
CA ASP A 459 19.53 8.19 -7.15
C ASP A 459 19.14 9.28 -6.14
N HIS A 460 18.12 9.04 -5.32
CA HIS A 460 17.67 9.98 -4.29
C HIS A 460 18.59 9.94 -3.06
N ALA A 461 18.99 8.74 -2.62
CA ALA A 461 19.95 8.53 -1.55
C ALA A 461 21.28 9.23 -1.85
N GLU A 462 21.87 8.98 -3.02
CA GLU A 462 23.17 9.51 -3.42
C GLU A 462 23.20 11.05 -3.40
N ARG A 463 22.17 11.70 -3.98
CA ARG A 463 22.06 13.17 -3.98
C ARG A 463 21.77 13.75 -2.60
N TRP A 464 21.11 13.01 -1.73
CA TRP A 464 20.89 13.40 -0.34
C TRP A 464 22.19 13.29 0.47
N GLY A 465 22.95 12.20 0.28
CA GLY A 465 24.26 11.96 0.90
C GLY A 465 25.28 13.00 0.50
N LYS A 466 25.50 13.20 -0.82
CA LYS A 466 26.40 14.23 -1.36
C LYS A 466 26.05 15.66 -0.95
N LYS A 467 24.78 15.95 -0.62
CA LYS A 467 24.36 17.26 -0.11
C LYS A 467 24.59 17.46 1.41
N ARG A 468 24.83 16.37 2.15
CA ARG A 468 24.93 16.38 3.62
C ARG A 468 26.26 15.83 4.15
N ASP A 469 27.17 15.45 3.25
CA ASP A 469 28.41 14.74 3.56
C ASP A 469 28.15 13.50 4.44
N TRP A 470 27.14 12.71 4.05
CA TRP A 470 26.57 11.66 4.91
C TRP A 470 27.05 10.25 4.55
N GLN A 471 27.72 9.62 5.51
CA GLN A 471 28.18 8.23 5.48
C GLN A 471 27.00 7.23 5.63
N PHE A 472 26.82 6.35 4.66
CA PHE A 472 25.79 5.30 4.73
C PHE A 472 26.20 4.11 5.61
N LEU A 473 25.23 3.49 6.28
CA LEU A 473 25.38 2.21 7.01
C LEU A 473 25.92 1.09 6.09
N TYR A 474 26.53 0.04 6.64
CA TYR A 474 26.93 -1.15 5.88
C TYR A 474 25.77 -1.73 5.07
N ILE A 475 26.06 -2.36 3.92
CA ILE A 475 25.03 -2.71 2.93
C ILE A 475 23.93 -3.64 3.50
N ASN A 476 24.27 -4.57 4.39
CA ASN A 476 23.30 -5.38 5.14
C ASN A 476 22.35 -4.49 5.99
N ASP A 477 22.90 -3.60 6.82
CA ASP A 477 22.13 -2.72 7.72
C ASP A 477 21.36 -1.63 6.97
N TYR A 478 21.84 -1.24 5.78
CA TYR A 478 21.16 -0.27 4.93
C TYR A 478 20.00 -0.91 4.16
N LEU A 479 20.12 -2.18 3.75
CA LEU A 479 19.08 -2.94 3.04
C LEU A 479 18.09 -3.66 3.95
N ASP A 480 18.35 -3.74 5.26
CA ASP A 480 17.46 -4.27 6.30
C ASP A 480 16.00 -3.85 6.07
N THR A 481 15.16 -4.83 5.75
CA THR A 481 13.76 -4.61 5.36
C THR A 481 12.85 -4.17 6.50
N GLN A 482 13.33 -4.21 7.75
CA GLN A 482 12.64 -3.72 8.94
C GLN A 482 12.85 -2.21 9.12
N ARG A 483 14.05 -1.69 8.82
CA ARG A 483 14.40 -0.27 8.97
C ARG A 483 13.63 0.61 7.99
N ARG A 484 12.65 1.34 8.53
CA ARG A 484 11.63 2.08 7.76
C ARG A 484 11.36 3.47 8.30
N ASP A 485 12.00 3.90 9.37
CA ASP A 485 11.84 5.20 9.98
C ASP A 485 13.07 6.11 9.82
N ALA A 486 12.80 7.42 9.88
CA ALA A 486 13.78 8.45 9.52
C ALA A 486 15.02 8.48 10.43
N LYS A 487 14.92 7.91 11.63
CA LYS A 487 16.02 7.80 12.61
C LYS A 487 17.00 6.67 12.27
N GLU A 488 16.54 5.65 11.55
CA GLU A 488 17.30 4.42 11.28
C GLU A 488 18.13 4.52 10.00
N VAL A 489 17.84 5.51 9.15
CA VAL A 489 18.53 5.83 7.88
C VAL A 489 18.63 4.62 6.91
N GLY A 490 17.71 3.66 7.00
CA GLY A 490 17.62 2.51 6.10
C GLY A 490 17.01 2.85 4.73
N PHE A 491 17.40 2.09 3.69
CA PHE A 491 16.96 2.27 2.30
C PHE A 491 15.43 2.30 2.15
N TRP A 492 14.70 1.46 2.90
CA TRP A 492 13.25 1.32 2.76
C TRP A 492 12.44 2.48 3.33
N TYR A 493 13.04 3.37 4.14
CA TYR A 493 12.42 4.66 4.48
C TYR A 493 12.13 5.48 3.21
N LEU A 494 12.96 5.36 2.17
CA LEU A 494 12.84 6.13 0.92
C LEU A 494 11.58 5.79 0.11
N GLU A 495 10.89 4.67 0.38
CA GLU A 495 9.56 4.42 -0.19
C GLU A 495 8.56 5.53 0.15
N LYS A 496 8.66 6.11 1.36
CA LYS A 496 7.80 7.22 1.79
C LYS A 496 8.04 8.46 0.90
N GLN A 497 9.30 8.71 0.53
CA GLN A 497 9.70 9.81 -0.37
C GLN A 497 9.33 9.54 -1.84
N PHE A 498 9.50 8.29 -2.31
CA PHE A 498 9.08 7.89 -3.66
C PHE A 498 7.57 8.11 -3.87
N LYS A 499 6.73 7.61 -2.95
CA LYS A 499 5.26 7.77 -2.99
C LYS A 499 4.84 9.25 -2.91
N ALA A 500 5.59 10.09 -2.20
CA ALA A 500 5.37 11.54 -2.19
C ALA A 500 5.79 12.22 -3.51
N ASN A 501 6.84 11.73 -4.17
CA ASN A 501 7.28 12.20 -5.49
C ASN A 501 6.28 11.80 -6.59
N GLU A 502 5.72 10.60 -6.57
CA GLU A 502 4.69 10.17 -7.52
C GLU A 502 3.43 11.04 -7.44
N LYS A 503 2.88 11.26 -6.23
CA LYS A 503 1.77 12.20 -6.03
C LYS A 503 2.10 13.60 -6.57
N LYS A 504 3.33 14.11 -6.34
CA LYS A 504 3.79 15.39 -6.92
C LYS A 504 3.87 15.35 -8.45
N LYS A 505 4.27 14.24 -9.07
CA LYS A 505 4.24 14.05 -10.54
C LYS A 505 2.80 14.06 -11.07
N GLU A 506 1.87 13.39 -10.40
CA GLU A 506 0.44 13.36 -10.76
C GLU A 506 -0.21 14.74 -10.69
N THR A 507 -0.03 15.46 -9.57
CA THR A 507 -0.52 16.85 -9.44
C THR A 507 0.10 17.74 -10.52
N ARG A 508 1.40 17.60 -10.83
CA ARG A 508 2.04 18.34 -11.94
C ARG A 508 1.44 17.98 -13.31
N LYS A 509 1.05 16.73 -13.57
CA LYS A 509 0.34 16.34 -14.80
C LYS A 509 -1.07 16.97 -14.86
N LYS A 510 -1.86 16.87 -13.78
CA LYS A 510 -3.21 17.48 -13.70
C LYS A 510 -3.16 18.99 -13.89
N ASN A 511 -2.28 19.70 -13.17
CA ASN A 511 -2.12 21.15 -13.27
C ASN A 511 -1.63 21.61 -14.66
N ARG A 512 -0.87 20.79 -15.40
CA ARG A 512 -0.50 21.06 -16.80
C ARG A 512 -1.71 20.93 -17.72
N LEU A 513 -2.49 19.87 -17.58
CA LEU A 513 -3.69 19.61 -18.39
C LEU A 513 -4.78 20.67 -18.13
N GLU A 514 -5.00 21.08 -16.89
CA GLU A 514 -5.86 22.21 -16.55
C GLU A 514 -5.38 23.53 -17.19
N LYS A 515 -4.08 23.82 -17.16
CA LYS A 515 -3.52 25.03 -17.80
C LYS A 515 -3.72 25.00 -19.32
N GLN A 516 -3.58 23.84 -19.96
CA GLN A 516 -3.88 23.65 -21.38
C GLN A 516 -5.36 23.88 -21.67
N GLN A 517 -6.27 23.28 -20.89
CA GLN A 517 -7.72 23.50 -21.03
C GLN A 517 -8.13 24.97 -20.80
N LYS A 518 -7.62 25.61 -19.75
CA LYS A 518 -7.87 27.05 -19.45
C LYS A 518 -7.34 27.95 -20.57
N HIS A 519 -6.19 27.64 -21.17
CA HIS A 519 -5.66 28.36 -22.34
C HIS A 519 -6.48 28.15 -23.61
N GLN A 520 -6.96 26.92 -23.87
CA GLN A 520 -7.87 26.62 -24.98
C GLN A 520 -9.23 27.32 -24.79
N ALA A 521 -9.80 27.32 -23.58
CA ALA A 521 -11.04 28.02 -23.25
C ALA A 521 -10.89 29.54 -23.43
N ARG A 522 -9.78 30.13 -22.97
CA ARG A 522 -9.46 31.55 -23.23
C ARG A 522 -9.33 31.85 -24.72
N LYS A 523 -8.67 30.98 -25.50
CA LYS A 523 -8.61 31.08 -26.98
C LYS A 523 -10.00 30.96 -27.64
N LYS A 524 -10.95 30.22 -27.07
CA LYS A 524 -12.35 30.17 -27.55
C LYS A 524 -13.10 31.46 -27.22
N LYS A 525 -13.01 31.98 -25.99
CA LYS A 525 -13.63 33.26 -25.60
C LYS A 525 -13.15 34.42 -26.48
N ILE A 526 -11.84 34.63 -26.59
CA ILE A 526 -11.25 35.70 -27.43
C ILE A 526 -11.67 35.63 -28.91
N LYS A 527 -12.06 34.45 -29.41
CA LYS A 527 -12.68 34.32 -30.75
C LYS A 527 -14.14 34.78 -30.76
N LEU A 528 -14.93 34.40 -29.76
CA LEU A 528 -16.32 34.81 -29.60
C LEU A 528 -16.41 36.34 -29.41
N ASP A 529 -15.72 36.87 -28.40
CA ASP A 529 -15.69 38.29 -28.04
C ASP A 529 -15.30 39.19 -29.23
N ARG A 530 -14.47 38.67 -30.16
CA ARG A 530 -14.06 39.36 -31.39
C ARG A 530 -15.11 39.28 -32.51
N VAL A 531 -15.88 38.19 -32.61
CA VAL A 531 -17.03 38.13 -33.53
C VAL A 531 -18.11 39.08 -33.05
N ASP A 532 -18.44 39.06 -31.75
CA ASP A 532 -19.51 39.87 -31.18
C ASP A 532 -19.19 41.38 -31.27
N LYS A 533 -17.95 41.78 -30.96
CA LYS A 533 -17.53 43.20 -31.00
C LYS A 533 -17.35 43.79 -32.41
N PHE A 534 -17.13 42.96 -33.43
CA PHE A 534 -16.80 43.44 -34.79
C PHE A 534 -17.73 42.89 -35.89
N GLY A 535 -18.82 42.20 -35.54
CA GLY A 535 -19.89 41.76 -36.45
C GLY A 535 -19.54 40.63 -37.43
N TYR A 536 -18.26 40.36 -37.69
CA TYR A 536 -17.82 39.38 -38.68
C TYR A 536 -17.32 38.07 -38.06
N ARG A 537 -17.88 36.94 -38.51
CA ARG A 537 -17.15 35.66 -38.48
C ARG A 537 -15.82 35.88 -39.20
N SER A 538 -14.70 35.70 -38.51
CA SER A 538 -13.40 36.17 -39.00
C SER A 538 -12.92 35.42 -40.25
N VAL A 539 -13.20 35.98 -41.43
CA VAL A 539 -12.24 35.95 -42.54
C VAL A 539 -10.98 36.63 -42.00
N LYS A 540 -9.84 35.94 -42.04
CA LYS A 540 -8.57 36.57 -41.66
C LYS A 540 -8.24 37.64 -42.70
N PRO A 541 -7.89 38.89 -42.31
CA PRO A 541 -7.01 39.67 -43.16
C PRO A 541 -5.71 38.86 -43.37
N GLY A 542 -5.32 38.63 -44.62
CA GLY A 542 -4.12 37.84 -44.95
C GLY A 542 -4.30 36.32 -45.15
N THR A 543 -5.42 35.84 -45.73
CA THR A 543 -5.49 34.49 -46.33
C THR A 543 -6.11 34.41 -47.74
N ASN A 544 -6.31 35.54 -48.42
CA ASN A 544 -6.59 35.59 -49.86
C ASN A 544 -6.34 37.02 -50.37
N GLU A 545 -5.34 37.20 -51.24
CA GLU A 545 -4.89 38.51 -51.72
C GLU A 545 -6.01 39.26 -52.46
N LYS A 546 -6.79 38.54 -53.27
CA LYS A 546 -7.94 39.10 -54.01
C LYS A 546 -8.96 39.80 -53.08
N SER A 547 -9.19 39.28 -51.87
CA SER A 547 -10.17 39.86 -50.94
C SER A 547 -9.73 41.14 -50.22
N LEU A 548 -8.42 41.43 -50.14
CA LEU A 548 -7.98 42.79 -49.75
C LEU A 548 -8.38 43.78 -50.84
N SER A 549 -8.10 43.43 -52.11
CA SER A 549 -8.36 44.31 -53.25
C SER A 549 -9.83 44.72 -53.35
N ASP A 550 -10.78 43.84 -53.02
CA ASP A 550 -12.22 44.17 -53.13
C ASP A 550 -12.70 45.10 -52.01
N TYR A 551 -12.19 44.95 -50.79
CA TYR A 551 -12.47 45.90 -49.71
C TYR A 551 -11.82 47.27 -49.97
N GLU A 552 -10.61 47.28 -50.53
CA GLU A 552 -9.90 48.52 -50.88
C GLU A 552 -10.51 49.24 -52.10
N LYS A 553 -10.96 48.50 -53.13
CA LYS A 553 -11.79 49.03 -54.22
C LYS A 553 -13.09 49.64 -53.70
N ALA A 554 -13.79 48.96 -52.79
CA ALA A 554 -15.01 49.47 -52.16
C ALA A 554 -14.74 50.79 -51.44
N ARG A 555 -13.68 50.82 -50.62
CA ARG A 555 -13.24 52.00 -49.86
C ARG A 555 -12.84 53.16 -50.78
N ALA A 556 -12.14 52.87 -51.89
CA ALA A 556 -11.77 53.87 -52.88
C ALA A 556 -12.99 54.44 -53.63
N ALA A 557 -13.97 53.60 -53.97
CA ALA A 557 -15.23 54.05 -54.59
C ALA A 557 -16.09 54.87 -53.61
N VAL A 558 -16.24 54.43 -52.36
CA VAL A 558 -16.90 55.16 -51.28
C VAL A 558 -16.26 56.52 -51.04
N ARG A 559 -14.92 56.62 -51.08
CA ARG A 559 -14.22 57.91 -51.02
C ARG A 559 -14.54 58.82 -52.21
N LYS A 560 -14.59 58.30 -53.44
CA LYS A 560 -15.01 59.09 -54.61
C LYS A 560 -16.41 59.66 -54.43
N TYR A 561 -17.35 58.87 -53.91
CA TYR A 561 -18.71 59.32 -53.57
C TYR A 561 -18.72 60.38 -52.47
N LEU A 562 -18.01 60.17 -51.35
CA LEU A 562 -17.93 61.13 -50.24
C LEU A 562 -17.22 62.45 -50.63
N TYR A 563 -16.35 62.43 -51.64
CA TYR A 563 -15.77 63.63 -52.26
C TYR A 563 -16.62 64.21 -53.41
N GLY A 564 -17.87 63.76 -53.59
CA GLY A 564 -18.79 64.27 -54.62
C GLY A 564 -18.42 63.94 -56.07
N LYS A 565 -17.48 63.01 -56.30
CA LYS A 565 -16.94 62.72 -57.64
C LYS A 565 -17.74 61.68 -58.44
N ILE A 566 -18.67 60.97 -57.80
CA ILE A 566 -19.64 60.05 -58.41
C ILE A 566 -20.96 60.10 -57.61
N PRO A 567 -22.14 59.93 -58.24
CA PRO A 567 -23.41 59.79 -57.53
C PRO A 567 -23.53 58.42 -56.83
N PHE A 568 -24.44 58.34 -55.85
CA PHE A 568 -24.66 57.11 -55.06
C PHE A 568 -25.09 55.91 -55.92
N GLU A 569 -25.86 56.15 -56.99
CA GLU A 569 -26.34 55.12 -57.90
C GLU A 569 -25.19 54.46 -58.69
N GLU A 570 -24.19 55.25 -59.10
CA GLU A 570 -22.99 54.75 -59.76
C GLU A 570 -22.10 53.98 -58.79
N LEU A 571 -21.94 54.46 -57.55
CA LEU A 571 -21.26 53.72 -56.48
C LEU A 571 -21.93 52.36 -56.25
N HIS A 572 -23.25 52.33 -56.05
CA HIS A 572 -24.00 51.11 -55.79
C HIS A 572 -23.93 50.13 -56.98
N ARG A 573 -24.02 50.63 -58.21
CA ARG A 573 -23.82 49.86 -59.44
C ARG A 573 -22.39 49.29 -59.53
N TYR A 574 -21.37 50.11 -59.29
CA TYR A 574 -19.97 49.68 -59.26
C TYR A 574 -19.75 48.54 -58.26
N CYS A 575 -20.22 48.72 -57.02
CA CYS A 575 -20.12 47.69 -55.98
C CYS A 575 -20.86 46.40 -56.37
N ARG A 576 -22.10 46.50 -56.89
CA ARG A 576 -22.94 45.34 -57.24
C ARG A 576 -22.38 44.49 -58.38
N HIS A 577 -21.62 45.08 -59.31
CA HIS A 577 -21.05 44.35 -60.45
C HIS A 577 -19.59 43.91 -60.27
N ASN A 578 -18.79 44.62 -59.46
CA ASN A 578 -17.34 44.39 -59.39
C ASN A 578 -16.84 43.79 -58.07
N LEU A 579 -17.69 43.70 -57.04
CA LEU A 579 -17.27 43.30 -55.67
C LEU A 579 -18.10 42.12 -55.14
N ASN A 580 -17.57 41.45 -54.12
CA ASN A 580 -18.27 40.37 -53.43
C ASN A 580 -19.58 40.88 -52.78
N LYS A 581 -20.67 40.11 -52.90
CA LYS A 581 -22.00 40.45 -52.39
C LYS A 581 -22.00 40.86 -50.91
N THR A 582 -21.17 40.25 -50.07
CA THR A 582 -21.05 40.61 -48.64
C THR A 582 -20.55 42.04 -48.40
N ILE A 583 -19.83 42.64 -49.35
CA ILE A 583 -19.41 44.05 -49.31
C ILE A 583 -20.55 44.96 -49.79
N VAL A 584 -21.36 44.51 -50.75
CA VAL A 584 -22.56 45.22 -51.24
C VAL A 584 -23.62 45.30 -50.13
N ASP A 585 -23.93 44.17 -49.50
CA ASP A 585 -24.87 44.07 -48.37
C ASP A 585 -24.40 44.92 -47.17
N GLY A 586 -23.08 45.13 -47.02
CA GLY A 586 -22.45 45.95 -45.99
C GLY A 586 -22.14 47.41 -46.38
N LEU A 587 -22.50 47.85 -47.59
CA LEU A 587 -22.01 49.11 -48.18
C LEU A 587 -22.33 50.35 -47.33
N LYS A 588 -23.51 50.42 -46.72
CA LYS A 588 -23.91 51.55 -45.87
C LYS A 588 -22.95 51.74 -44.69
N ASN A 589 -22.65 50.65 -43.98
CA ASN A 589 -21.72 50.66 -42.84
C ASN A 589 -20.30 51.08 -43.26
N LEU A 590 -19.90 50.82 -44.52
CA LEU A 590 -18.63 51.25 -45.08
C LEU A 590 -18.60 52.77 -45.37
N ILE A 591 -19.71 53.33 -45.85
CA ILE A 591 -19.89 54.77 -46.06
C ILE A 591 -19.85 55.49 -44.71
N ASP A 592 -20.63 55.03 -43.73
CA ASP A 592 -20.69 55.62 -42.39
C ASP A 592 -19.31 55.61 -41.70
N ALA A 593 -18.56 54.50 -41.82
CA ALA A 593 -17.21 54.38 -41.28
C ALA A 593 -16.18 55.28 -41.97
N GLU A 594 -16.24 55.45 -43.30
CA GLU A 594 -15.32 56.34 -44.01
C GLU A 594 -15.67 57.82 -43.84
N ALA A 595 -16.95 58.18 -43.72
CA ALA A 595 -17.37 59.53 -43.36
C ALA A 595 -16.85 59.90 -41.95
N ALA A 596 -16.99 58.99 -40.98
CA ALA A 596 -16.42 59.17 -39.65
C ALA A 596 -14.88 59.29 -39.66
N ASN A 597 -14.18 58.59 -40.57
CA ASN A 597 -12.74 58.74 -40.74
C ASN A 597 -12.37 60.08 -41.39
N LEU A 598 -13.07 60.56 -42.42
CA LEU A 598 -12.80 61.85 -43.06
C LEU A 598 -12.99 63.02 -42.08
N ASN A 599 -14.07 63.00 -41.30
CA ASN A 599 -14.34 63.98 -40.25
C ASN A 599 -13.29 64.00 -39.12
N LYS A 600 -12.39 63.01 -39.09
CA LYS A 600 -11.29 62.87 -38.11
C LYS A 600 -9.90 63.23 -38.67
N TYR A 601 -9.84 63.67 -39.94
CA TYR A 601 -8.63 64.23 -40.57
C TYR A 601 -8.86 65.65 -41.14
N ASN A 602 -10.11 66.10 -41.22
CA ASN A 602 -10.50 67.49 -41.53
C ASN A 602 -10.73 68.34 -40.27
N ALA A 603 -10.30 67.85 -39.10
CA ALA A 603 -10.38 68.46 -37.78
C ALA A 603 -9.11 68.11 -36.98
#